data_AF-A0A0N1LDZ3-F1
#
_entry.id   AF-A0A0N1LDZ3-F1
#
_cell.length_a   1.000
_cell.length_b   1.000
_cell.length_c   1.000
_cell.angle_alpha   90.00
_cell.angle_beta   90.00
_cell.angle_gamma   90.00
#
_symmetry.space_group_name_H-M   'P 1'
#
loop_
_entity.id
_entity.type
_entity.pdbx_description
1 polymer ?
#
loop_
_entity_poly.entity_id
_entity_poly.type
_entity_poly.pdbx_seq_one_letter_code
_entity_poly.pdbx_strand_id
1 'polypeptide(L)'
;MQYSQELFQLADILQSASGTELLLANEAALKALDDVATEIGRSFSGSWLGYHAYVYYAGLTPPPPGAHFSQEWGLMSMSPGRLGSNGKWIEQDPREIIATIRAKAGDPDLTDLNREASEADEIFKSATAEMRSILLNANNGSSDQFLSQLLSDLEKLEPMSAGDIAEIWMPKGKIMTRDTTAVGQRSRIPPHLSIKAEVASIRQAFNICYEAAQIARRAASHLDRKGEIAKQDARVGTNVFIGHGRSQIRRELKDFVEGRLNLPWDEFNRVPVAGFSNTVRLAEMLDSAAIAFLIMTGEDETAEGKMNARMNVVHEVGLFQGRLGFERAIILLEEGCAEFSNVHGLGQIRFPKGNIGAAFEDIRRVLEREKLVSDR
;
A
#
# COMPACT_ATOMS: atom_id res chain seq x y z
N MET A 1 2.93 -1.01 -15.41
CA MET A 1 2.17 0.19 -15.85
C MET A 1 0.70 -0.13 -16.04
N GLN A 2 0.33 -1.23 -16.71
CA GLN A 2 -1.09 -1.57 -16.87
C GLN A 2 -1.76 -1.97 -15.54
N TYR A 3 -1.14 -2.85 -14.74
CA TYR A 3 -1.69 -3.29 -13.45
C TYR A 3 -1.88 -2.18 -12.40
N SER A 4 -1.00 -1.18 -12.34
CA SER A 4 -1.14 -0.08 -11.38
C SER A 4 -2.33 0.81 -11.73
N GLN A 5 -2.54 1.11 -13.02
CA GLN A 5 -3.69 1.86 -13.48
C GLN A 5 -5.00 1.12 -13.23
N GLU A 6 -5.05 -0.19 -13.52
CA GLU A 6 -6.21 -1.03 -13.23
C GLU A 6 -6.54 -1.05 -11.73
N LEU A 7 -5.54 -1.18 -10.86
CA LEU A 7 -5.74 -1.14 -9.41
C LEU A 7 -6.21 0.24 -8.91
N PHE A 8 -5.77 1.35 -9.52
CA PHE A 8 -6.31 2.67 -9.19
C PHE A 8 -7.78 2.81 -9.60
N GLN A 9 -8.16 2.30 -10.77
CA GLN A 9 -9.55 2.29 -11.23
C GLN A 9 -10.44 1.45 -10.29
N LEU A 10 -9.99 0.25 -9.92
CA LEU A 10 -10.68 -0.60 -8.95
C LEU A 10 -10.81 0.09 -7.58
N ALA A 11 -9.77 0.81 -7.15
CA ALA A 11 -9.82 1.59 -5.91
C ALA A 11 -10.87 2.71 -5.97
N ASP A 12 -11.01 3.40 -7.11
CA ASP A 12 -12.00 4.46 -7.27
C ASP A 12 -13.43 3.91 -7.31
N ILE A 13 -13.64 2.76 -7.97
CA ILE A 13 -14.92 2.04 -7.95
C ILE A 13 -15.30 1.66 -6.51
N LEU A 14 -14.40 0.99 -5.78
CA LEU A 14 -14.62 0.60 -4.40
C LEU A 14 -14.85 1.82 -3.47
N GLN A 15 -14.11 2.90 -3.68
CA GLN A 15 -14.26 4.14 -2.91
C GLN A 15 -15.63 4.79 -3.12
N SER A 16 -16.19 4.72 -4.33
CA SER A 16 -17.53 5.23 -4.62
C SER A 16 -18.63 4.42 -3.91
N ALA A 17 -18.38 3.13 -3.66
CA ALA A 17 -19.28 2.23 -2.96
C ALA A 17 -19.10 2.24 -1.43
N SER A 18 -18.17 3.01 -0.87
CA SER A 18 -17.72 2.85 0.53
C SER A 18 -18.37 3.80 1.56
N GLY A 19 -19.39 4.55 1.18
CA GLY A 19 -19.95 5.60 2.04
C GLY A 19 -20.71 6.62 1.24
N THR A 20 -21.83 6.17 0.68
CA THR A 20 -22.75 7.02 -0.07
C THR A 20 -23.36 8.09 0.84
N GLU A 21 -23.82 9.19 0.24
CA GLU A 21 -24.58 10.24 0.96
C GLU A 21 -25.77 9.65 1.74
N LEU A 22 -26.32 8.53 1.25
CA LEU A 22 -27.41 7.81 1.88
C LEU A 22 -27.04 7.18 3.22
N LEU A 23 -25.84 6.59 3.36
CA LEU A 23 -25.39 6.06 4.65
C LEU A 23 -25.27 7.17 5.69
N LEU A 24 -24.68 8.31 5.31
CA LEU A 24 -24.55 9.48 6.19
C LEU A 24 -25.92 10.04 6.60
N ALA A 25 -26.87 10.10 5.65
CA ALA A 25 -28.23 10.54 5.92
C ALA A 25 -28.99 9.62 6.89
N ASN A 26 -28.66 8.31 6.90
CA ASN A 26 -29.32 7.30 7.73
C ASN A 26 -28.55 6.92 8.99
N GLU A 27 -27.36 7.48 9.24
CA GLU A 27 -26.52 7.11 10.38
C GLU A 27 -27.22 7.34 11.73
N ALA A 28 -28.02 8.42 11.83
CA ALA A 28 -28.83 8.69 13.02
C ALA A 28 -29.91 7.60 13.25
N ALA A 29 -30.53 7.11 12.18
CA ALA A 29 -31.53 6.06 12.24
C ALA A 29 -30.92 4.70 12.62
N LEU A 30 -29.80 4.33 12.01
CA LEU A 30 -29.03 3.13 12.37
C LEU A 30 -28.57 3.17 13.82
N LYS A 31 -28.11 4.34 14.29
CA LYS A 31 -27.72 4.53 15.68
C LYS A 31 -28.92 4.39 16.63
N ALA A 32 -30.08 4.95 16.29
CA ALA A 32 -31.29 4.83 17.10
C ALA A 32 -31.71 3.36 17.27
N LEU A 33 -31.66 2.56 16.19
CA LEU A 33 -31.92 1.12 16.26
C LEU A 33 -30.94 0.40 17.18
N ASP A 34 -29.64 0.67 17.06
CA ASP A 34 -28.60 0.05 17.90
C ASP A 34 -28.75 0.44 19.39
N ASP A 35 -29.02 1.72 19.66
CA ASP A 35 -29.20 2.25 21.03
C ASP A 35 -30.43 1.61 21.70
N VAL A 36 -31.58 1.58 21.02
CA VAL A 36 -32.82 0.98 21.54
C VAL A 36 -32.65 -0.53 21.71
N ALA A 37 -32.06 -1.23 20.74
CA ALA A 37 -31.78 -2.66 20.86
C ALA A 37 -30.83 -2.95 22.04
N THR A 38 -29.85 -2.09 22.28
CA THR A 38 -28.94 -2.18 23.42
C THR A 38 -29.67 -1.93 24.74
N GLU A 39 -30.60 -0.97 24.80
CA GLU A 39 -31.42 -0.70 25.98
C GLU A 39 -32.31 -1.90 26.33
N ILE A 40 -33.05 -2.43 25.35
CA ILE A 40 -33.91 -3.61 25.54
C ILE A 40 -33.07 -4.86 25.86
N GLY A 41 -31.86 -4.97 25.30
CA GLY A 41 -30.92 -6.04 25.62
C GLY A 41 -30.55 -6.10 27.11
N ARG A 42 -30.71 -5.00 27.88
CA ARG A 42 -30.48 -5.02 29.34
C ARG A 42 -31.51 -5.83 30.12
N SER A 43 -32.68 -6.10 29.53
CA SER A 43 -33.69 -6.97 30.14
C SER A 43 -33.56 -8.43 29.66
N PHE A 44 -32.58 -8.77 28.83
CA PHE A 44 -32.42 -10.11 28.26
C PHE A 44 -31.94 -11.14 29.30
N SER A 45 -32.41 -12.39 29.16
CA SER A 45 -32.01 -13.54 29.98
C SER A 45 -30.50 -13.88 29.94
N GLY A 46 -29.81 -13.41 28.90
CA GLY A 46 -28.40 -13.69 28.64
C GLY A 46 -28.15 -15.07 28.01
N SER A 47 -29.19 -15.81 27.63
CA SER A 47 -29.06 -17.16 27.07
C SER A 47 -29.64 -17.25 25.67
N TRP A 48 -28.86 -17.74 24.72
CA TRP A 48 -29.28 -17.93 23.32
C TRP A 48 -29.93 -19.30 23.08
N LEU A 49 -30.09 -20.13 24.12
CA LEU A 49 -30.53 -21.50 23.96
C LEU A 49 -32.06 -21.59 23.84
N GLY A 50 -32.55 -22.06 22.70
CA GLY A 50 -33.98 -22.27 22.46
C GLY A 50 -34.81 -21.04 22.79
N TYR A 51 -35.91 -21.25 23.49
CA TYR A 51 -36.81 -20.19 23.92
C TYR A 51 -36.17 -19.23 24.93
N HIS A 52 -35.06 -19.57 25.58
CA HIS A 52 -34.37 -18.63 26.47
C HIS A 52 -33.91 -17.37 25.71
N ALA A 53 -33.63 -17.49 24.40
CA ALA A 53 -33.31 -16.37 23.52
C ALA A 53 -34.44 -15.33 23.42
N TYR A 54 -35.66 -15.74 23.79
CA TYR A 54 -36.89 -14.94 23.79
C TYR A 54 -37.35 -14.57 25.20
N VAL A 55 -36.56 -14.89 26.23
CA VAL A 55 -36.87 -14.53 27.61
C VAL A 55 -36.29 -13.16 27.96
N TYR A 56 -37.17 -12.26 28.39
CA TYR A 56 -36.82 -10.93 28.86
C TYR A 56 -37.52 -10.65 30.19
N TYR A 57 -36.96 -9.73 30.96
CA TYR A 57 -37.58 -9.25 32.18
C TYR A 57 -38.83 -8.42 31.86
N ALA A 58 -39.85 -8.57 32.69
CA ALA A 58 -41.17 -7.98 32.45
C ALA A 58 -41.12 -6.47 32.23
N GLY A 59 -41.81 -6.01 31.19
CA GLY A 59 -41.82 -4.60 30.77
C GLY A 59 -40.59 -4.16 29.98
N LEU A 60 -39.71 -5.10 29.58
CA LEU A 60 -38.44 -4.81 28.90
C LEU A 60 -37.55 -3.84 29.68
N THR A 61 -37.60 -3.94 31.01
CA THR A 61 -36.77 -3.14 31.93
C THR A 61 -35.63 -3.99 32.48
N PRO A 62 -34.47 -3.39 32.83
CA PRO A 62 -33.38 -4.13 33.44
C PRO A 62 -33.84 -4.86 34.72
N PRO A 63 -33.42 -6.13 34.93
CA PRO A 63 -33.79 -6.86 36.14
C PRO A 63 -33.23 -6.15 37.38
N PRO A 64 -34.04 -5.97 38.45
CA PRO A 64 -33.56 -5.38 39.70
C PRO A 64 -32.59 -6.34 40.42
N PRO A 65 -31.77 -5.83 41.36
CA PRO A 65 -30.90 -6.68 42.16
C PRO A 65 -31.64 -7.85 42.81
N GLY A 66 -31.07 -9.05 42.70
CA GLY A 66 -31.66 -10.29 43.20
C GLY A 66 -32.59 -11.01 42.21
N ALA A 67 -33.01 -10.36 41.11
CA ALA A 67 -33.69 -11.03 40.02
C ALA A 67 -32.65 -11.62 39.05
N HIS A 68 -32.63 -12.95 38.95
CA HIS A 68 -31.66 -13.67 38.14
C HIS A 68 -32.35 -14.74 37.30
N PHE A 69 -32.09 -14.74 36.00
CA PHE A 69 -32.51 -15.83 35.13
C PHE A 69 -31.57 -17.02 35.30
N SER A 70 -32.12 -18.21 35.50
CA SER A 70 -31.34 -19.43 35.60
C SER A 70 -31.25 -20.12 34.25
N GLN A 71 -30.09 -20.04 33.58
CA GLN A 71 -29.89 -20.75 32.30
C GLN A 71 -29.91 -22.28 32.46
N GLU A 72 -29.68 -22.78 33.69
CA GLU A 72 -29.75 -24.22 33.99
C GLU A 72 -31.20 -24.73 33.99
N TRP A 73 -32.15 -23.91 34.42
CA TRP A 73 -33.53 -24.33 34.67
C TRP A 73 -34.58 -23.58 33.84
N GLY A 74 -34.18 -22.56 33.08
CA GLY A 74 -35.09 -21.76 32.26
C GLY A 74 -36.19 -21.10 33.08
N LEU A 75 -37.43 -21.17 32.59
CA LEU A 75 -38.65 -20.72 33.28
C LEU A 75 -39.34 -21.83 34.09
N MET A 76 -38.73 -23.00 34.23
CA MET A 76 -39.31 -24.10 35.00
C MET A 76 -39.49 -23.69 36.47
N SER A 77 -40.71 -23.84 37.01
CA SER A 77 -41.00 -23.56 38.42
C SER A 77 -40.70 -24.79 39.27
N MET A 78 -39.78 -24.68 40.22
CA MET A 78 -39.56 -25.70 41.26
C MET A 78 -40.02 -25.20 42.64
N SER A 79 -40.87 -26.00 43.30
CA SER A 79 -41.24 -25.85 44.72
C SER A 79 -40.70 -27.02 45.56
N PRO A 80 -40.36 -26.83 46.86
CA PRO A 80 -39.87 -25.62 47.53
C PRO A 80 -38.35 -25.73 47.75
N GLY A 81 -37.57 -24.88 47.06
CA GLY A 81 -36.11 -24.91 47.22
C GLY A 81 -35.32 -23.83 46.50
N ARG A 82 -35.89 -22.66 46.16
CA ARG A 82 -35.16 -21.52 45.51
C ARG A 82 -34.34 -21.88 44.25
N LEU A 83 -34.54 -23.05 43.65
CA LEU A 83 -33.84 -23.47 42.43
C LEU A 83 -34.61 -22.92 41.21
N GLY A 84 -33.89 -22.33 40.27
CA GLY A 84 -34.44 -21.76 39.05
C GLY A 84 -34.43 -20.22 38.99
N SER A 85 -35.17 -19.67 38.03
CA SER A 85 -35.21 -18.22 37.78
C SER A 85 -35.93 -17.47 38.91
N ASN A 86 -35.35 -16.35 39.35
CA ASN A 86 -35.93 -15.44 40.34
C ASN A 86 -36.31 -14.11 39.68
N GLY A 87 -37.52 -13.62 39.95
CA GLY A 87 -38.04 -12.38 39.40
C GLY A 87 -39.04 -12.59 38.28
N LYS A 88 -39.49 -11.50 37.66
CA LYS A 88 -40.55 -11.50 36.64
C LYS A 88 -39.98 -11.73 35.23
N TRP A 89 -39.34 -12.88 35.02
CA TRP A 89 -38.87 -13.30 33.70
C TRP A 89 -40.04 -13.87 32.89
N ILE A 90 -40.17 -13.43 31.64
CA ILE A 90 -41.25 -13.86 30.74
C ILE A 90 -40.68 -14.16 29.37
N GLU A 91 -41.15 -15.25 28.77
CA GLU A 91 -40.98 -15.48 27.34
C GLU A 91 -41.87 -14.48 26.58
N GLN A 92 -41.29 -13.84 25.58
CA GLN A 92 -41.91 -12.79 24.77
C GLN A 92 -41.95 -13.22 23.31
N ASP A 93 -42.93 -12.73 22.55
CA ASP A 93 -42.93 -12.96 21.10
C ASP A 93 -41.74 -12.21 20.45
N PRO A 94 -40.86 -12.90 19.72
CA PRO A 94 -39.73 -12.26 19.05
C PRO A 94 -40.15 -11.16 18.07
N ARG A 95 -41.31 -11.29 17.41
CA ARG A 95 -41.85 -10.30 16.48
C ARG A 95 -42.27 -9.03 17.21
N GLU A 96 -42.88 -9.15 18.38
CA GLU A 96 -43.27 -8.00 19.19
C GLU A 96 -42.07 -7.24 19.73
N ILE A 97 -40.99 -7.94 20.11
CA ILE A 97 -39.74 -7.28 20.51
C ILE A 97 -39.14 -6.50 19.35
N ILE A 98 -39.05 -7.10 18.16
CA ILE A 98 -38.54 -6.43 16.96
C ILE A 98 -39.38 -5.20 16.62
N ALA A 99 -40.71 -5.34 16.61
CA ALA A 99 -41.63 -4.24 16.35
C ALA A 99 -41.49 -3.12 17.40
N THR A 100 -41.31 -3.48 18.68
CA THR A 100 -41.09 -2.52 19.76
C THR A 100 -39.78 -1.75 19.59
N ILE A 101 -38.70 -2.43 19.19
CA ILE A 101 -37.41 -1.79 18.91
C ILE A 101 -37.56 -0.80 17.76
N ARG A 102 -38.14 -1.23 16.63
CA ARG A 102 -38.33 -0.38 15.45
C ARG A 102 -39.21 0.82 15.78
N ALA A 103 -40.35 0.63 16.44
CA ALA A 103 -41.24 1.72 16.84
C ALA A 103 -40.56 2.74 17.76
N LYS A 104 -39.81 2.28 18.77
CA LYS A 104 -39.05 3.17 19.68
C LYS A 104 -37.90 3.90 18.98
N ALA A 105 -37.32 3.30 17.93
CA ALA A 105 -36.30 3.92 17.11
C ALA A 105 -36.85 4.90 16.05
N GLY A 106 -38.18 5.10 16.01
CA GLY A 106 -38.83 6.00 15.05
C GLY A 106 -39.25 5.35 13.73
N ASP A 107 -39.30 4.01 13.70
CA ASP A 107 -39.65 3.18 12.54
C ASP A 107 -38.93 3.58 11.25
N PRO A 108 -37.58 3.54 11.24
CA PRO A 108 -36.82 4.02 10.10
C PRO A 108 -37.03 3.11 8.87
N ASP A 109 -37.28 3.73 7.73
CA ASP A 109 -37.28 3.05 6.43
C ASP A 109 -35.85 2.87 5.95
N LEU A 110 -35.39 1.61 5.94
CA LEU A 110 -34.05 1.23 5.50
C LEU A 110 -34.05 0.57 4.12
N THR A 111 -35.16 0.65 3.37
CA THR A 111 -35.31 -0.09 2.11
C THR A 111 -34.24 0.28 1.08
N ASP A 112 -34.05 1.58 0.83
CA ASP A 112 -33.04 2.06 -0.12
C ASP A 112 -31.61 1.79 0.39
N LEU A 113 -31.38 1.93 1.69
CA LEU A 113 -30.07 1.68 2.29
C LEU A 113 -29.66 0.21 2.20
N ASN A 114 -30.60 -0.71 2.42
CA ASN A 114 -30.36 -2.16 2.24
C ASN A 114 -30.08 -2.52 0.78
N ARG A 115 -30.75 -1.83 -0.17
CA ARG A 115 -30.47 -2.00 -1.60
C ARG A 115 -29.04 -1.55 -1.92
N GLU A 116 -28.64 -0.36 -1.47
CA GLU A 116 -27.28 0.14 -1.69
C GLU A 116 -26.21 -0.73 -1.01
N ALA A 117 -26.46 -1.24 0.21
CA ALA A 117 -25.55 -2.17 0.86
C ALA A 117 -25.37 -3.47 0.05
N SER A 118 -26.47 -3.98 -0.52
CA SER A 118 -26.41 -5.17 -1.39
C SER A 118 -25.65 -4.88 -2.70
N GLU A 119 -25.80 -3.69 -3.27
CA GLU A 119 -25.03 -3.26 -4.45
C GLU A 119 -23.54 -3.11 -4.12
N ALA A 120 -23.20 -2.56 -2.95
CA ALA A 120 -21.83 -2.43 -2.47
C ALA A 120 -21.16 -3.81 -2.31
N ASP A 121 -21.87 -4.80 -1.76
CA ASP A 121 -21.37 -6.17 -1.63
C ASP A 121 -21.04 -6.81 -3.00
N GLU A 122 -21.87 -6.58 -4.01
CA GLU A 122 -21.62 -7.09 -5.37
C GLU A 122 -20.43 -6.38 -6.04
N ILE A 123 -20.31 -5.06 -5.87
CA ILE A 123 -19.15 -4.29 -6.31
C ILE A 123 -17.87 -4.81 -5.63
N PHE A 124 -17.93 -5.04 -4.32
CA PHE A 124 -16.83 -5.59 -3.54
C PHE A 124 -16.38 -6.95 -4.10
N LYS A 125 -17.31 -7.89 -4.30
CA LYS A 125 -16.98 -9.24 -4.81
C LYS A 125 -16.31 -9.18 -6.18
N SER A 126 -16.84 -8.38 -7.10
CA SER A 126 -16.26 -8.23 -8.44
C SER A 126 -14.86 -7.62 -8.37
N ALA A 127 -14.71 -6.48 -7.69
CA ALA A 127 -13.45 -5.76 -7.65
C ALA A 127 -12.34 -6.53 -6.92
N THR A 128 -12.66 -7.20 -5.81
CA THR A 128 -11.68 -8.01 -5.06
C THR A 128 -11.21 -9.24 -5.82
N ALA A 129 -12.06 -9.85 -6.64
CA ALA A 129 -11.67 -10.94 -7.54
C ALA A 129 -10.64 -10.46 -8.59
N GLU A 130 -10.86 -9.29 -9.18
CA GLU A 130 -9.92 -8.66 -10.13
C GLU A 130 -8.62 -8.25 -9.44
N MET A 131 -8.70 -7.59 -8.28
CA MET A 131 -7.53 -7.23 -7.47
C MET A 131 -6.67 -8.45 -7.15
N ARG A 132 -7.29 -9.57 -6.75
CA ARG A 132 -6.61 -10.82 -6.44
C ARG A 132 -5.85 -11.36 -7.66
N SER A 133 -6.48 -11.35 -8.83
CA SER A 133 -5.84 -11.73 -10.10
C SER A 133 -4.61 -10.86 -10.40
N ILE A 134 -4.75 -9.53 -10.29
CA ILE A 134 -3.66 -8.58 -10.55
C ILE A 134 -2.51 -8.79 -9.55
N LEU A 135 -2.80 -8.89 -8.26
CA LEU A 135 -1.79 -9.04 -7.21
C LEU A 135 -1.00 -10.34 -7.34
N LEU A 136 -1.67 -11.45 -7.66
CA LEU A 136 -1.02 -12.73 -7.90
C LEU A 136 -0.08 -12.67 -9.11
N ASN A 137 -0.53 -12.09 -10.23
CA ASN A 137 0.26 -11.95 -11.44
C ASN A 137 1.43 -10.96 -11.28
N ALA A 138 1.22 -9.88 -10.51
CA ALA A 138 2.26 -8.88 -10.25
C ALA A 138 3.34 -9.39 -9.30
N ASN A 139 3.03 -10.40 -8.47
CA ASN A 139 3.94 -11.04 -7.53
C ASN A 139 4.59 -12.32 -8.08
N ASN A 140 4.79 -12.42 -9.41
CA ASN A 140 5.41 -13.56 -10.08
C ASN A 140 6.69 -14.03 -9.35
N GLY A 141 6.63 -15.20 -8.70
CA GLY A 141 7.75 -15.81 -7.96
C GLY A 141 7.79 -15.52 -6.45
N SER A 142 6.76 -14.89 -5.87
CA SER A 142 6.61 -14.65 -4.43
C SER A 142 7.75 -13.85 -3.77
N SER A 143 8.49 -13.05 -4.54
CA SER A 143 9.61 -12.27 -4.03
C SER A 143 9.18 -10.99 -3.31
N ASP A 144 7.98 -10.48 -3.60
CA ASP A 144 7.50 -9.20 -3.09
C ASP A 144 6.65 -9.38 -1.82
N GLN A 145 7.31 -9.37 -0.66
CA GLN A 145 6.64 -9.57 0.64
C GLN A 145 5.52 -8.56 0.91
N PHE A 146 5.63 -7.34 0.37
CA PHE A 146 4.62 -6.30 0.55
C PHE A 146 3.33 -6.65 -0.21
N LEU A 147 3.44 -7.09 -1.48
CA LEU A 147 2.28 -7.54 -2.25
C LEU A 147 1.66 -8.81 -1.64
N SER A 148 2.48 -9.74 -1.13
CA SER A 148 1.98 -10.92 -0.40
C SER A 148 1.16 -10.54 0.83
N GLN A 149 1.62 -9.55 1.62
CA GLN A 149 0.89 -9.07 2.78
C GLN A 149 -0.44 -8.42 2.38
N LEU A 150 -0.43 -7.56 1.35
CA LEU A 150 -1.65 -6.93 0.86
C LEU A 150 -2.67 -7.93 0.33
N LEU A 151 -2.22 -8.99 -0.35
CA LEU A 151 -3.09 -10.08 -0.77
C LEU A 151 -3.71 -10.82 0.42
N SER A 152 -2.91 -11.11 1.45
CA SER A 152 -3.42 -11.74 2.68
C SER A 152 -4.43 -10.85 3.41
N ASP A 153 -4.22 -9.54 3.42
CA ASP A 153 -5.15 -8.61 4.03
C ASP A 153 -6.46 -8.50 3.22
N LEU A 154 -6.37 -8.56 1.89
CA LEU A 154 -7.55 -8.61 1.00
C LEU A 154 -8.38 -9.88 1.24
N GLU A 155 -7.74 -11.04 1.39
CA GLU A 155 -8.42 -12.34 1.62
C GLU A 155 -9.10 -12.46 2.99
N LYS A 156 -8.85 -11.53 3.92
CA LYS A 156 -9.58 -11.46 5.21
C LYS A 156 -10.89 -10.68 5.11
N LEU A 157 -11.11 -9.96 4.02
CA LEU A 157 -12.29 -9.15 3.80
C LEU A 157 -13.35 -9.99 3.06
N GLU A 158 -14.50 -10.19 3.69
CA GLU A 158 -15.63 -10.90 3.09
C GLU A 158 -16.94 -10.22 3.48
N PRO A 159 -17.92 -10.07 2.56
CA PRO A 159 -19.25 -9.57 2.89
C PRO A 159 -19.93 -10.47 3.92
N MET A 160 -20.59 -9.86 4.90
CA MET A 160 -21.23 -10.59 5.98
C MET A 160 -22.72 -10.27 6.06
N SER A 161 -23.54 -11.32 6.01
CA SER A 161 -24.96 -11.17 6.32
C SER A 161 -25.18 -10.91 7.82
N ALA A 162 -26.36 -10.40 8.18
CA ALA A 162 -26.77 -10.30 9.58
C ALA A 162 -26.73 -11.66 10.30
N GLY A 163 -26.97 -12.76 9.58
CA GLY A 163 -26.85 -14.12 10.12
C GLY A 163 -25.40 -14.46 10.49
N ASP A 164 -24.46 -14.17 9.59
CA ASP A 164 -23.03 -14.44 9.80
C ASP A 164 -22.49 -13.64 10.99
N ILE A 165 -22.89 -12.36 11.09
CA ILE A 165 -22.51 -11.50 12.22
C ILE A 165 -23.07 -12.05 13.54
N ALA A 166 -24.34 -12.46 13.55
CA ALA A 166 -24.95 -13.05 14.73
C ALA A 166 -24.27 -14.37 15.14
N GLU A 167 -23.83 -15.17 14.17
CA GLU A 167 -23.06 -16.39 14.42
C GLU A 167 -21.68 -16.11 15.04
N ILE A 168 -20.99 -15.04 14.60
CA ILE A 168 -19.75 -14.60 15.23
C ILE A 168 -19.98 -14.19 16.69
N TRP A 169 -21.07 -13.49 16.98
CA TRP A 169 -21.42 -13.03 18.33
C TRP A 169 -21.96 -14.15 19.23
N MET A 170 -22.40 -15.26 18.66
CA MET A 170 -22.97 -16.37 19.41
C MET A 170 -21.94 -16.92 20.41
N PRO A 171 -22.30 -17.07 21.70
CA PRO A 171 -21.40 -17.64 22.70
C PRO A 171 -20.93 -19.04 22.32
N LYS A 172 -19.61 -19.23 22.25
CA LYS A 172 -18.98 -20.53 21.99
C LYS A 172 -18.65 -21.22 23.31
N GLY A 173 -19.18 -22.42 23.54
CA GLY A 173 -18.87 -23.18 24.75
C GLY A 173 -19.90 -24.28 25.08
N LYS A 174 -19.58 -25.10 26.08
CA LYS A 174 -20.52 -26.10 26.60
C LYS A 174 -21.59 -25.40 27.43
N ILE A 175 -22.85 -25.55 27.02
CA ILE A 175 -24.00 -25.08 27.78
C ILE A 175 -24.42 -26.19 28.73
N MET A 176 -24.34 -25.93 30.03
CA MET A 176 -24.82 -26.83 31.08
C MET A 176 -26.24 -26.44 31.45
N THR A 177 -27.23 -27.17 30.93
CA THR A 177 -28.64 -26.92 31.21
C THR A 177 -29.41 -28.21 31.45
N ARG A 178 -30.41 -28.13 32.33
CA ARG A 178 -31.40 -29.18 32.61
C ARG A 178 -32.72 -28.93 31.88
N ASP A 179 -32.88 -27.77 31.24
CA ASP A 179 -34.04 -27.46 30.40
C ASP A 179 -33.90 -28.17 29.03
N THR A 180 -34.46 -29.37 28.94
CA THR A 180 -34.41 -30.19 27.72
C THR A 180 -35.21 -29.59 26.57
N THR A 181 -36.20 -28.74 26.85
CA THR A 181 -36.98 -28.03 25.82
C THR A 181 -36.08 -27.03 25.10
N ALA A 182 -35.34 -26.22 25.87
CA ALA A 182 -34.38 -25.27 25.31
C ALA A 182 -33.29 -25.97 24.51
N VAL A 183 -32.77 -27.12 24.99
CA VAL A 183 -31.78 -27.94 24.26
C VAL A 183 -32.34 -28.41 22.91
N GLY A 184 -33.55 -28.97 22.90
CA GLY A 184 -34.18 -29.49 21.68
C GLY A 184 -34.39 -28.42 20.61
N GLN A 185 -34.61 -27.17 21.02
CA GLN A 185 -34.84 -26.03 20.11
C GLN A 185 -33.56 -25.45 19.51
N ARG A 186 -32.38 -25.86 20.02
CA ARG A 186 -31.03 -25.38 19.64
C ARG A 186 -30.85 -23.88 19.86
N SER A 187 -29.64 -23.37 19.61
CA SER A 187 -29.38 -21.93 19.70
C SER A 187 -30.27 -21.13 18.75
N ARG A 188 -30.77 -20.00 19.24
CA ARG A 188 -31.58 -19.03 18.51
C ARG A 188 -30.97 -17.65 18.70
N ILE A 189 -31.08 -16.81 17.67
CA ILE A 189 -30.63 -15.42 17.73
C ILE A 189 -31.63 -14.62 18.55
N PRO A 190 -31.22 -13.94 19.63
CA PRO A 190 -32.09 -13.06 20.39
C PRO A 190 -32.59 -11.88 19.52
N PRO A 191 -33.89 -11.51 19.60
CA PRO A 191 -34.51 -10.46 18.77
C PRO A 191 -33.80 -9.10 18.77
N HIS A 192 -33.29 -8.65 19.91
CA HIS A 192 -32.53 -7.40 19.96
C HIS A 192 -31.17 -7.51 19.26
N LEU A 193 -30.53 -8.68 19.29
CA LEU A 193 -29.26 -8.93 18.61
C LEU A 193 -29.43 -9.11 17.11
N SER A 194 -30.58 -9.62 16.63
CA SER A 194 -30.84 -9.64 15.18
C SER A 194 -30.92 -8.24 14.58
N ILE A 195 -31.49 -7.26 15.31
CA ILE A 195 -31.48 -5.85 14.87
C ILE A 195 -30.06 -5.28 14.87
N LYS A 196 -29.28 -5.55 15.93
CA LYS A 196 -27.87 -5.11 15.97
C LYS A 196 -27.06 -5.71 14.83
N ALA A 197 -27.30 -6.98 14.50
CA ALA A 197 -26.62 -7.67 13.42
C ALA A 197 -27.02 -7.11 12.04
N GLU A 198 -28.30 -6.77 11.84
CA GLU A 198 -28.79 -6.06 10.64
C GLU A 198 -28.07 -4.71 10.45
N VAL A 199 -28.02 -3.88 11.51
CA VAL A 199 -27.31 -2.60 11.47
C VAL A 199 -25.82 -2.79 11.19
N ALA A 200 -25.21 -3.80 11.81
CA ALA A 200 -23.79 -4.11 11.61
C ALA A 200 -23.50 -4.59 10.17
N SER A 201 -24.36 -5.43 9.57
CA SER A 201 -24.15 -5.90 8.19
C SER A 201 -24.27 -4.76 7.19
N ILE A 202 -25.24 -3.85 7.37
CA ILE A 202 -25.38 -2.67 6.52
C ILE A 202 -24.10 -1.84 6.55
N ARG A 203 -23.58 -1.50 7.74
CA ARG A 203 -22.34 -0.71 7.87
C ARG A 203 -21.13 -1.46 7.30
N GLN A 204 -21.09 -2.77 7.49
CA GLN A 204 -19.96 -3.59 7.06
C GLN A 204 -19.82 -3.62 5.53
N ALA A 205 -20.92 -3.70 4.79
CA ALA A 205 -20.92 -3.67 3.32
C ALA A 205 -20.17 -2.45 2.74
N PHE A 206 -20.39 -1.27 3.33
CA PHE A 206 -19.67 -0.04 2.93
C PHE A 206 -18.22 -0.03 3.43
N ASN A 207 -17.98 -0.45 4.68
CA ASN A 207 -16.65 -0.43 5.28
C ASN A 207 -15.66 -1.36 4.56
N ILE A 208 -16.08 -2.56 4.15
CA ILE A 208 -15.18 -3.47 3.41
C ILE A 208 -14.80 -2.92 2.03
N CYS A 209 -15.69 -2.18 1.38
CA CYS A 209 -15.37 -1.46 0.15
C CYS A 209 -14.28 -0.42 0.40
N TYR A 210 -14.39 0.33 1.51
CA TYR A 210 -13.38 1.32 1.89
C TYR A 210 -12.02 0.65 2.11
N GLU A 211 -11.99 -0.42 2.91
CA GLU A 211 -10.75 -1.13 3.23
C GLU A 211 -10.09 -1.74 1.98
N ALA A 212 -10.87 -2.38 1.10
CA ALA A 212 -10.38 -2.89 -0.17
C ALA A 212 -9.84 -1.78 -1.09
N ALA A 213 -10.50 -0.61 -1.13
CA ALA A 213 -9.99 0.54 -1.88
C ALA A 213 -8.61 0.98 -1.39
N GLN A 214 -8.39 1.03 -0.06
CA GLN A 214 -7.08 1.38 0.49
C GLN A 214 -6.01 0.34 0.15
N ILE A 215 -6.34 -0.95 0.17
CA ILE A 215 -5.44 -2.02 -0.26
C ILE A 215 -5.06 -1.84 -1.74
N ALA A 216 -6.05 -1.58 -2.60
CA ALA A 216 -5.84 -1.34 -4.02
C ALA A 216 -4.91 -0.15 -4.29
N ARG A 217 -5.13 1.02 -3.63
CA ARG A 217 -4.27 2.21 -3.79
C ARG A 217 -2.83 1.94 -3.34
N ARG A 218 -2.65 1.24 -2.23
CA ARG A 218 -1.32 0.86 -1.71
C ARG A 218 -0.58 -0.06 -2.68
N ALA A 219 -1.27 -1.06 -3.23
CA ALA A 219 -0.72 -1.96 -4.24
C ALA A 219 -0.35 -1.20 -5.53
N ALA A 220 -1.25 -0.36 -6.04
CA ALA A 220 -1.01 0.45 -7.23
C ALA A 220 0.22 1.34 -7.10
N SER A 221 0.32 2.07 -5.98
CA SER A 221 1.45 2.99 -5.69
C SER A 221 2.78 2.24 -5.50
N HIS A 222 2.75 1.00 -5.01
CA HIS A 222 3.93 0.15 -4.93
C HIS A 222 4.40 -0.32 -6.31
N LEU A 223 3.45 -0.76 -7.15
CA LEU A 223 3.75 -1.20 -8.51
C LEU A 223 4.25 -0.06 -9.41
N ASP A 224 3.72 1.16 -9.23
CA ASP A 224 4.22 2.34 -9.94
C ASP A 224 5.66 2.68 -9.55
N ARG A 225 5.97 2.75 -8.24
CA ARG A 225 7.34 2.99 -7.78
C ARG A 225 8.31 1.92 -8.27
N LYS A 226 7.91 0.65 -8.24
CA LYS A 226 8.70 -0.46 -8.77
C LYS A 226 8.92 -0.32 -10.29
N GLY A 227 7.91 0.14 -11.01
CA GLY A 227 8.00 0.45 -12.44
C GLY A 227 8.90 1.66 -12.74
N GLU A 228 8.90 2.69 -11.90
CA GLU A 228 9.79 3.85 -12.03
C GLU A 228 11.25 3.49 -11.76
N ILE A 229 11.52 2.71 -10.70
CA ILE A 229 12.87 2.19 -10.43
C ILE A 229 13.35 1.35 -11.61
N ALA A 230 12.53 0.41 -12.11
CA ALA A 230 12.89 -0.40 -13.27
C ALA A 230 13.13 0.45 -14.54
N LYS A 231 12.37 1.53 -14.75
CA LYS A 231 12.61 2.48 -15.85
C LYS A 231 13.87 3.31 -15.64
N GLN A 232 14.21 3.69 -14.41
CA GLN A 232 15.44 4.41 -14.08
C GLN A 232 16.66 3.50 -14.28
N ASP A 233 16.58 2.24 -13.85
CA ASP A 233 17.62 1.23 -14.09
C ASP A 233 17.79 0.95 -15.59
N ALA A 234 16.68 0.88 -16.34
CA ALA A 234 16.70 0.73 -17.80
C ALA A 234 17.12 2.00 -18.56
N ARG A 235 17.18 3.16 -17.88
CA ARG A 235 17.62 4.46 -18.43
C ARG A 235 19.11 4.73 -18.20
N VAL A 236 19.85 3.83 -17.55
CA VAL A 236 21.31 3.89 -17.57
C VAL A 236 21.72 3.61 -19.02
N GLY A 237 22.16 4.66 -19.73
CA GLY A 237 22.56 4.54 -21.13
C GLY A 237 23.78 3.64 -21.30
N THR A 238 24.19 3.36 -22.54
CA THR A 238 25.29 2.43 -22.84
C THR A 238 26.63 3.13 -23.12
N ASN A 239 26.64 4.46 -23.22
CA ASN A 239 27.76 5.19 -23.81
C ASN A 239 28.75 5.68 -22.74
N VAL A 240 30.03 5.70 -23.10
CA VAL A 240 31.08 6.36 -22.31
C VAL A 240 31.14 7.83 -22.72
N PHE A 241 30.75 8.75 -21.84
CA PHE A 241 30.93 10.18 -22.10
C PHE A 241 32.38 10.59 -21.84
N ILE A 242 32.96 11.39 -22.73
CA ILE A 242 34.30 11.95 -22.58
C ILE A 242 34.20 13.48 -22.57
N GLY A 243 34.37 14.08 -21.38
CA GLY A 243 34.47 15.53 -21.19
C GLY A 243 35.93 15.98 -21.25
N HIS A 244 36.23 17.09 -21.92
CA HIS A 244 37.62 17.52 -22.11
C HIS A 244 37.79 19.02 -22.40
N GLY A 245 39.00 19.54 -22.19
CA GLY A 245 39.41 20.91 -22.54
C GLY A 245 39.79 21.09 -24.01
N ARG A 246 40.75 21.95 -24.30
CA ARG A 246 41.36 22.09 -25.64
C ARG A 246 42.36 20.97 -25.96
N SER A 247 42.86 20.27 -24.95
CA SER A 247 43.86 19.22 -25.12
C SER A 247 43.41 18.14 -26.10
N GLN A 248 44.36 17.66 -26.90
CA GLN A 248 44.14 16.59 -27.87
C GLN A 248 44.24 15.19 -27.26
N ILE A 249 44.61 15.10 -25.98
CA ILE A 249 44.82 13.84 -25.25
C ILE A 249 43.55 12.99 -25.16
N ARG A 250 42.38 13.61 -25.32
CA ARG A 250 41.09 12.93 -25.45
C ARG A 250 41.06 11.87 -26.55
N ARG A 251 41.83 12.07 -27.63
CA ARG A 251 41.83 11.17 -28.78
C ARG A 251 42.40 9.81 -28.40
N GLU A 252 43.40 9.78 -27.53
CA GLU A 252 43.97 8.53 -27.02
C GLU A 252 42.98 7.77 -26.14
N LEU A 253 42.25 8.48 -25.26
CA LEU A 253 41.20 7.85 -24.45
C LEU A 253 40.06 7.32 -25.32
N LYS A 254 39.64 8.11 -26.32
CA LYS A 254 38.64 7.72 -27.30
C LYS A 254 39.06 6.45 -28.04
N ASP A 255 40.28 6.40 -28.58
CA ASP A 255 40.80 5.24 -29.31
C ASP A 255 40.93 4.00 -28.40
N PHE A 256 41.21 4.20 -27.10
CA PHE A 256 41.18 3.11 -26.12
C PHE A 256 39.75 2.58 -25.88
N VAL A 257 38.78 3.47 -25.65
CA VAL A 257 37.37 3.10 -25.42
C VAL A 257 36.74 2.43 -26.64
N GLU A 258 36.91 3.01 -27.82
CA GLU A 258 36.35 2.48 -29.08
C GLU A 258 37.16 1.28 -29.58
N GLY A 259 38.48 1.44 -29.74
CA GLY A 259 39.32 0.46 -30.42
C GLY A 259 39.73 -0.74 -29.58
N ARG A 260 39.92 -0.58 -28.25
CA ARG A 260 40.36 -1.68 -27.37
C ARG A 260 39.24 -2.26 -26.51
N LEU A 261 38.25 -1.44 -26.12
CA LEU A 261 37.14 -1.88 -25.28
C LEU A 261 35.85 -2.11 -26.07
N ASN A 262 35.78 -1.65 -27.32
CA ASN A 262 34.60 -1.78 -28.19
C ASN A 262 33.32 -1.23 -27.55
N LEU A 263 33.45 -0.11 -26.83
CA LEU A 263 32.34 0.60 -26.20
C LEU A 263 31.92 1.80 -27.04
N PRO A 264 30.60 2.09 -27.13
CA PRO A 264 30.12 3.34 -27.71
C PRO A 264 30.51 4.52 -26.81
N TRP A 265 30.81 5.67 -27.42
CA TRP A 265 31.28 6.84 -26.70
C TRP A 265 30.66 8.12 -27.28
N ASP A 266 30.57 9.15 -26.44
CA ASP A 266 30.05 10.47 -26.81
C ASP A 266 31.02 11.56 -26.34
N GLU A 267 31.32 12.56 -27.18
CA GLU A 267 32.04 13.79 -26.79
C GLU A 267 31.25 15.05 -27.12
N PHE A 268 31.37 16.06 -26.27
CA PHE A 268 30.71 17.33 -26.50
C PHE A 268 31.53 18.21 -27.46
N ASN A 269 31.26 18.07 -28.76
CA ASN A 269 31.83 18.94 -29.79
C ASN A 269 31.07 20.27 -29.86
N ARG A 270 31.79 21.39 -29.70
CA ARG A 270 31.27 22.77 -29.77
C ARG A 270 30.79 23.22 -31.16
N VAL A 271 30.67 22.31 -32.13
CA VAL A 271 30.14 22.64 -33.46
C VAL A 271 28.60 22.59 -33.37
N PRO A 272 27.90 23.72 -33.51
CA PRO A 272 26.43 23.73 -33.50
C PRO A 272 25.92 22.90 -34.68
N VAL A 273 25.12 21.88 -34.39
CA VAL A 273 24.37 21.16 -35.43
C VAL A 273 23.08 21.94 -35.67
N ALA A 274 22.76 22.23 -36.93
CA ALA A 274 21.60 23.03 -37.27
C ALA A 274 20.31 22.45 -36.66
N GLY A 275 19.57 23.26 -35.90
CA GLY A 275 18.26 22.91 -35.33
C GLY A 275 18.23 22.52 -33.85
N PHE A 276 19.38 22.32 -33.18
CA PHE A 276 19.43 21.99 -31.75
C PHE A 276 20.19 23.04 -30.93
N SER A 277 19.64 23.39 -29.76
CA SER A 277 20.38 24.17 -28.78
C SER A 277 21.42 23.28 -28.09
N ASN A 278 22.57 23.86 -27.74
CA ASN A 278 23.65 23.15 -27.04
C ASN A 278 23.19 22.48 -25.74
N THR A 279 22.15 23.02 -25.09
CA THR A 279 21.56 22.47 -23.86
C THR A 279 20.77 21.19 -24.10
N VAL A 280 20.05 21.08 -25.22
CA VAL A 280 19.28 19.85 -25.56
C VAL A 280 20.23 18.71 -25.87
N ARG A 281 21.28 18.97 -26.67
CA ARG A 281 22.29 17.96 -26.99
C ARG A 281 23.04 17.47 -25.75
N LEU A 282 23.40 18.38 -24.83
CA LEU A 282 24.04 17.99 -23.58
C LEU A 282 23.11 17.13 -22.70
N ALA A 283 21.82 17.43 -22.66
CA ALA A 283 20.83 16.62 -21.94
C ALA A 283 20.67 15.22 -22.54
N GLU A 284 20.64 15.08 -23.87
CA GLU A 284 20.62 13.78 -24.54
C GLU A 284 21.87 12.95 -24.22
N MET A 285 23.04 13.57 -24.24
CA MET A 285 24.32 12.91 -23.90
C MET A 285 24.41 12.50 -22.43
N LEU A 286 23.78 13.27 -21.54
CA LEU A 286 23.64 12.89 -20.13
C LEU A 286 22.75 11.68 -19.93
N ASP A 287 21.68 11.58 -20.71
CA ASP A 287 20.74 10.47 -20.64
C ASP A 287 21.27 9.21 -21.33
N SER A 288 22.16 9.34 -22.33
CA SER A 288 22.81 8.22 -23.02
C SER A 288 24.04 7.65 -22.31
N ALA A 289 24.61 8.38 -21.34
CA ALA A 289 25.85 7.99 -20.68
C ALA A 289 25.64 6.90 -19.61
N ALA A 290 26.38 5.81 -19.73
CA ALA A 290 26.55 4.79 -18.69
C ALA A 290 27.51 5.26 -17.59
N ILE A 291 28.56 5.96 -18.04
CA ILE A 291 29.70 6.42 -17.27
C ILE A 291 30.32 7.63 -17.98
N ALA A 292 30.98 8.50 -17.23
CA ALA A 292 31.66 9.68 -17.75
C ALA A 292 33.11 9.75 -17.27
N PHE A 293 34.04 10.00 -18.19
CA PHE A 293 35.43 10.34 -17.92
C PHE A 293 35.68 11.80 -18.27
N LEU A 294 36.08 12.59 -17.29
CA LEU A 294 36.26 14.04 -17.43
C LEU A 294 37.74 14.39 -17.32
N ILE A 295 38.35 14.75 -18.45
CA ILE A 295 39.78 15.00 -18.58
C ILE A 295 40.10 16.44 -18.18
N MET A 296 40.86 16.58 -17.10
CA MET A 296 41.35 17.84 -16.57
C MET A 296 42.86 17.96 -16.83
N THR A 297 43.22 18.78 -17.82
CA THR A 297 44.60 19.17 -18.14
C THR A 297 44.86 20.62 -17.73
N GLY A 298 46.10 20.95 -17.40
CA GLY A 298 46.48 22.31 -17.02
C GLY A 298 46.48 23.25 -18.24
N GLU A 299 45.38 23.97 -18.46
CA GLU A 299 45.18 24.80 -19.68
C GLU A 299 45.15 26.30 -19.40
N ASP A 300 44.58 26.72 -18.27
CA ASP A 300 44.39 28.12 -17.93
C ASP A 300 45.32 28.49 -16.76
N GLU A 301 46.30 29.37 -17.01
CA GLU A 301 47.20 29.87 -15.97
C GLU A 301 46.52 30.94 -15.13
N THR A 302 46.59 30.79 -13.81
CA THR A 302 46.07 31.77 -12.84
C THR A 302 47.07 32.91 -12.61
N ALA A 303 46.60 34.02 -12.04
CA ALA A 303 47.47 35.13 -11.61
C ALA A 303 48.54 34.70 -10.57
N GLU A 304 48.35 33.54 -9.92
CA GLU A 304 49.29 32.94 -8.97
C GLU A 304 50.27 31.95 -9.62
N GLY A 305 50.26 31.78 -10.95
CA GLY A 305 51.12 30.85 -11.69
C GLY A 305 50.71 29.38 -11.59
N LYS A 306 49.55 29.07 -11.01
CA LYS A 306 48.97 27.71 -11.02
C LYS A 306 48.25 27.45 -12.34
N MET A 307 48.39 26.24 -12.87
CA MET A 307 47.68 25.79 -14.06
C MET A 307 46.35 25.13 -13.66
N ASN A 308 45.23 25.71 -14.04
CA ASN A 308 43.91 25.18 -13.77
C ASN A 308 43.34 24.44 -14.99
N ALA A 309 42.42 23.51 -14.73
CA ALA A 309 41.57 22.97 -15.77
C ALA A 309 40.62 24.06 -16.28
N ARG A 310 40.23 23.90 -17.54
CA ARG A 310 39.32 24.83 -18.20
C ARG A 310 37.96 24.86 -17.48
N MET A 311 37.42 26.04 -17.21
CA MET A 311 36.15 26.21 -16.47
C MET A 311 34.97 25.39 -17.01
N ASN A 312 34.92 25.16 -18.33
CA ASN A 312 33.83 24.40 -18.95
C ASN A 312 33.89 22.91 -18.57
N VAL A 313 35.09 22.36 -18.42
CA VAL A 313 35.28 20.98 -17.95
C VAL A 313 34.83 20.87 -16.50
N VAL A 314 35.15 21.87 -15.66
CA VAL A 314 34.68 21.93 -14.27
C VAL A 314 33.15 21.94 -14.21
N HIS A 315 32.49 22.67 -15.11
CA HIS A 315 31.03 22.67 -15.20
C HIS A 315 30.47 21.31 -15.64
N GLU A 316 31.07 20.66 -16.64
CA GLU A 316 30.71 19.31 -17.06
C GLU A 316 30.91 18.28 -15.94
N VAL A 317 31.98 18.39 -15.14
CA VAL A 317 32.23 17.51 -13.99
C VAL A 317 31.05 17.58 -13.02
N GLY A 318 30.65 18.79 -12.62
CA GLY A 318 29.52 18.97 -11.70
C GLY A 318 28.20 18.42 -12.28
N LEU A 319 27.98 18.61 -13.57
CA LEU A 319 26.75 18.23 -14.25
C LEU A 319 26.64 16.70 -14.45
N PHE A 320 27.73 16.01 -14.78
CA PHE A 320 27.76 14.54 -14.83
C PHE A 320 27.77 13.89 -13.45
N GLN A 321 28.44 14.47 -12.46
CA GLN A 321 28.37 14.00 -11.08
C GLN A 321 26.94 14.11 -10.51
N GLY A 322 26.21 15.18 -10.86
CA GLY A 322 24.81 15.32 -10.50
C GLY A 322 23.88 14.29 -11.15
N ARG A 323 24.21 13.81 -12.35
CA ARG A 323 23.37 12.87 -13.12
C ARG A 323 23.71 11.39 -12.88
N LEU A 324 25.00 11.05 -12.80
CA LEU A 324 25.51 9.67 -12.72
C LEU A 324 26.05 9.31 -11.33
N GLY A 325 26.26 10.28 -10.45
CA GLY A 325 26.92 10.09 -9.16
C GLY A 325 28.44 9.97 -9.27
N PHE A 326 29.11 10.03 -8.12
CA PHE A 326 30.58 10.06 -8.04
C PHE A 326 31.26 8.74 -8.44
N GLU A 327 30.55 7.63 -8.37
CA GLU A 327 31.07 6.33 -8.77
C GLU A 327 31.20 6.23 -10.30
N ARG A 328 30.34 6.92 -11.05
CA ARG A 328 30.27 6.82 -12.52
C ARG A 328 30.71 8.07 -13.26
N ALA A 329 30.99 9.18 -12.57
CA ALA A 329 31.57 10.38 -13.16
C ALA A 329 33.00 10.58 -12.62
N ILE A 330 33.97 10.00 -13.33
CA ILE A 330 35.38 9.91 -12.92
C ILE A 330 36.20 11.07 -13.48
N ILE A 331 36.96 11.71 -12.61
CA ILE A 331 37.89 12.78 -13.00
C ILE A 331 39.23 12.15 -13.37
N LEU A 332 39.71 12.44 -14.59
CA LEU A 332 41.05 12.10 -15.04
C LEU A 332 41.91 13.37 -14.91
N LEU A 333 42.80 13.42 -13.92
CA LEU A 333 43.55 14.63 -13.58
C LEU A 333 45.02 14.52 -14.00
N GLU A 334 45.45 15.44 -14.86
CA GLU A 334 46.83 15.55 -15.28
C GLU A 334 47.73 16.09 -14.15
N GLU A 335 48.90 15.49 -13.97
CA GLU A 335 49.92 16.02 -13.06
C GLU A 335 50.33 17.45 -13.44
N GLY A 336 50.31 18.34 -12.44
CA GLY A 336 50.57 19.76 -12.62
C GLY A 336 49.33 20.61 -12.94
N CYS A 337 48.16 19.98 -13.12
CA CYS A 337 46.87 20.68 -13.07
C CYS A 337 46.40 20.82 -11.62
N ALA A 338 45.98 22.03 -11.23
CA ALA A 338 45.43 22.29 -9.91
C ALA A 338 44.06 21.62 -9.74
N GLU A 339 43.83 21.12 -8.52
CA GLU A 339 42.54 20.61 -8.08
C GLU A 339 41.60 21.77 -7.75
N PHE A 340 40.29 21.59 -7.97
CA PHE A 340 39.31 22.50 -7.40
C PHE A 340 39.08 22.16 -5.93
N SER A 341 38.75 23.15 -5.11
CA SER A 341 38.77 23.11 -3.64
C SER A 341 37.85 22.09 -2.96
N ASN A 342 37.05 21.33 -3.73
CA ASN A 342 36.04 20.39 -3.22
C ASN A 342 36.28 18.91 -3.64
N VAL A 343 37.48 18.53 -4.09
CA VAL A 343 37.77 17.16 -4.62
C VAL A 343 38.10 16.12 -3.53
N HIS A 344 38.27 16.51 -2.27
CA HIS A 344 38.60 15.56 -1.20
C HIS A 344 37.47 14.54 -0.97
N GLY A 345 37.68 13.31 -1.48
CA GLY A 345 36.73 12.19 -1.39
C GLY A 345 36.13 11.73 -2.74
N LEU A 346 36.51 12.36 -3.86
CA LEU A 346 35.98 12.03 -5.19
C LEU A 346 36.82 10.95 -5.92
N GLY A 347 36.17 10.16 -6.77
CA GLY A 347 36.83 9.21 -7.67
C GLY A 347 37.69 9.96 -8.69
N GLN A 348 39.01 9.97 -8.45
CA GLN A 348 40.00 10.58 -9.33
C GLN A 348 41.03 9.54 -9.76
N ILE A 349 41.42 9.60 -11.03
CA ILE A 349 42.56 8.86 -11.56
C ILE A 349 43.57 9.91 -12.05
N ARG A 350 44.79 9.86 -11.52
CA ARG A 350 45.85 10.77 -11.93
C ARG A 350 46.66 10.17 -13.06
N PHE A 351 47.13 11.02 -13.97
CA PHE A 351 48.03 10.59 -15.03
C PHE A 351 49.18 11.59 -15.25
N PRO A 352 50.37 11.12 -15.67
CA PRO A 352 51.51 12.00 -15.92
C PRO A 352 51.23 12.99 -17.05
N LYS A 353 51.84 14.17 -16.98
CA LYS A 353 51.66 15.24 -17.97
C LYS A 353 51.87 14.73 -19.40
N GLY A 354 50.84 14.89 -20.24
CA GLY A 354 50.85 14.45 -21.64
C GLY A 354 50.78 12.94 -21.87
N ASN A 355 50.53 12.11 -20.86
CA ASN A 355 50.45 10.64 -20.99
C ASN A 355 49.22 10.04 -20.29
N ILE A 356 48.04 10.20 -20.90
CA ILE A 356 46.78 9.64 -20.37
C ILE A 356 46.76 8.11 -20.40
N GLY A 357 47.59 7.48 -21.26
CA GLY A 357 47.68 6.04 -21.37
C GLY A 357 48.08 5.34 -20.06
N ALA A 358 48.77 6.05 -19.16
CA ALA A 358 49.09 5.56 -17.82
C ALA A 358 47.84 5.26 -16.97
N ALA A 359 46.71 5.91 -17.24
CA ALA A 359 45.45 5.72 -16.52
C ALA A 359 44.56 4.61 -17.10
N PHE A 360 44.90 4.01 -18.25
CA PHE A 360 44.01 3.09 -18.96
C PHE A 360 43.66 1.82 -18.17
N GLU A 361 44.59 1.32 -17.36
CA GLU A 361 44.34 0.15 -16.51
C GLU A 361 43.35 0.49 -15.38
N ASP A 362 43.50 1.65 -14.74
CA ASP A 362 42.56 2.09 -13.71
C ASP A 362 41.18 2.39 -14.31
N ILE A 363 41.13 2.98 -15.51
CA ILE A 363 39.90 3.20 -16.28
C ILE A 363 39.21 1.86 -16.58
N ARG A 364 39.96 0.85 -17.02
CA ARG A 364 39.42 -0.51 -17.27
C ARG A 364 38.81 -1.09 -15.99
N ARG A 365 39.52 -1.02 -14.86
CA ARG A 365 39.01 -1.54 -13.57
C ARG A 365 37.72 -0.87 -13.14
N VAL A 366 37.58 0.44 -13.38
CA VAL A 366 36.31 1.14 -13.13
C VAL A 366 35.21 0.60 -14.03
N LEU A 367 35.48 0.39 -15.33
CA LEU A 367 34.51 -0.15 -16.27
C LEU A 367 34.10 -1.60 -15.93
N GLU A 368 35.03 -2.43 -15.45
CA GLU A 368 34.77 -3.79 -14.95
C GLU A 368 33.91 -3.76 -13.68
N ARG A 369 34.24 -2.88 -12.73
CA ARG A 369 33.43 -2.66 -11.51
C ARG A 369 31.98 -2.29 -11.85
N GLU A 370 31.79 -1.43 -12.85
CA GLU A 370 30.47 -1.02 -13.34
C GLU A 370 29.83 -2.03 -14.31
N LYS A 371 30.50 -3.18 -14.58
CA LYS A 371 30.05 -4.25 -15.47
C LYS A 371 29.80 -3.81 -16.91
N LEU A 372 30.54 -2.79 -17.36
CA LEU A 372 30.50 -2.30 -18.75
C LEU A 372 31.44 -3.08 -19.67
N VAL A 373 32.48 -3.71 -19.11
CA VAL A 373 33.37 -4.65 -19.82
C VAL A 373 33.58 -5.92 -18.99
N SER A 374 33.87 -7.03 -19.65
CA SER A 374 34.09 -8.33 -19.00
C SER A 374 35.50 -8.48 -18.45
N ASP A 375 35.65 -9.08 -17.27
CA ASP A 375 36.94 -9.55 -16.71
C ASP A 375 37.61 -10.53 -17.68
N ARG A 376 38.60 -10.07 -18.45
CA ARG A 376 39.43 -10.93 -19.32
C ARG A 376 40.89 -10.54 -19.31
#